data_AF-A0A5C1Y6V5-F1
#
_entry.id   AF-A0A5C1Y6V5-F1
#
_cell.length_a   1.000
_cell.length_b   1.000
_cell.length_c   1.000
_cell.angle_alpha   90.00
_cell.angle_beta   90.00
_cell.angle_gamma   90.00
#
_symmetry.space_group_name_H-M   'P 1'
#
loop_
_entity.id
_entity.type
_entity.pdbx_description
1 polymer ?
#
loop_
_entity_poly.entity_id
_entity_poly.type
_entity_poly.pdbx_seq_one_letter_code
_entity_poly.pdbx_strand_id
1 'polypeptide(L)'
;MSELTLLVLRLGFLLLMWAFVFMIIYALRSDLFGNRARKVQPPAVETFPSSPLPARAATPAPVATPAPQRSQPHATAATPRRLVITAGPREGLEIDLPSEQLTIGRSSESGLVIRDDYTSTHHARLMLWNEEWVIQDLDSTNGTFLDGSRVTLPTPVPLGSTVTIGTTSFELRR
;
A
#
# COMPACT_ATOMS: atom_id res chain seq x y z
N MET A 1 43.10 -35.36 22.29
CA MET A 1 41.74 -35.13 21.78
C MET A 1 41.81 -35.27 20.26
N SER A 2 41.05 -36.19 19.67
CA SER A 2 41.16 -36.55 18.25
C SER A 2 40.78 -35.39 17.34
N GLU A 3 41.54 -35.13 16.26
CA GLU A 3 41.21 -34.05 15.30
C GLU A 3 39.77 -34.17 14.74
N LEU A 4 39.27 -35.40 14.66
CA LEU A 4 37.90 -35.72 14.28
C LEU A 4 36.86 -35.13 15.25
N THR A 5 37.12 -35.12 16.56
CA THR A 5 36.19 -34.49 17.52
C THR A 5 36.15 -32.97 17.37
N LEU A 6 37.29 -32.32 17.08
CA LEU A 6 37.33 -30.88 16.80
C LEU A 6 36.64 -30.52 15.47
N LEU A 7 36.81 -31.34 14.43
CA LEU A 7 36.14 -31.15 13.14
C LEU A 7 34.61 -31.28 13.28
N VAL A 8 34.15 -32.33 13.95
CA VAL A 8 32.72 -32.55 14.21
C VAL A 8 32.12 -31.41 15.03
N LEU A 9 32.80 -30.96 16.10
CA LEU A 9 32.33 -29.83 16.90
C LEU A 9 32.25 -28.53 16.10
N ARG A 10 33.24 -28.25 15.25
CA ARG A 10 33.27 -27.06 14.39
C ARG A 10 32.14 -27.08 13.35
N LEU A 11 31.91 -28.21 12.70
CA LEU A 11 30.83 -28.36 11.72
C LEU A 11 29.45 -28.26 12.41
N GLY A 12 29.31 -28.89 13.57
CA GLY A 12 28.08 -28.82 14.38
C GLY A 12 27.77 -27.39 14.82
N PHE A 13 28.78 -26.65 15.29
CA PHE A 13 28.63 -25.24 15.64
C PHE A 13 28.24 -24.37 14.43
N LEU A 14 28.87 -24.59 13.27
CA LEU A 14 28.53 -23.85 12.05
C LEU A 14 27.09 -24.13 11.60
N LEU A 15 26.64 -25.38 11.66
CA LEU A 15 25.26 -25.76 11.33
C LEU A 15 24.25 -25.15 12.31
N LEU A 16 24.56 -25.16 13.61
CA LEU A 16 23.72 -24.54 14.64
C LEU A 16 23.62 -23.03 14.42
N MET A 17 24.73 -22.37 14.11
CA MET A 17 24.75 -20.93 13.80
C MET A 17 23.93 -20.62 12.54
N TRP A 18 24.05 -21.43 11.50
CA TRP A 18 23.25 -21.30 10.28
C TRP A 18 21.76 -21.52 10.53
N ALA A 19 21.39 -22.53 11.32
CA ALA A 19 20.00 -22.78 11.70
C ALA A 19 19.42 -21.60 12.50
N PHE A 20 20.20 -21.00 13.41
CA PHE A 20 19.80 -19.82 14.16
C PHE A 20 19.58 -18.60 13.26
N VAL A 21 20.49 -18.34 12.31
CA VAL A 21 20.34 -17.26 11.32
C VAL A 21 19.09 -17.48 10.47
N PHE A 22 18.87 -18.70 9.97
CA PHE A 22 17.65 -19.02 9.22
C PHE A 22 16.38 -18.87 10.06
N MET A 23 16.40 -19.27 11.34
CA MET A 23 15.28 -19.11 12.26
C MET A 23 14.95 -17.63 12.46
N ILE A 24 15.95 -16.77 12.64
CA ILE A 24 15.74 -15.32 12.75
C ILE A 24 15.11 -14.77 11.47
N ILE A 25 15.70 -15.07 10.31
CA ILE A 25 15.17 -14.60 9.01
C ILE A 25 13.74 -15.10 8.79
N TYR A 26 13.47 -16.37 9.11
CA TYR A 26 12.14 -16.96 9.00
C TYR A 26 11.15 -16.30 9.98
N ALA A 27 11.54 -16.04 11.22
CA ALA A 27 10.72 -15.38 12.21
C ALA A 27 10.37 -13.95 11.79
N LEU A 28 11.36 -13.15 11.38
CA LEU A 28 11.17 -11.80 10.85
C LEU A 28 10.24 -11.81 9.63
N ARG A 29 10.41 -12.79 8.74
CA ARG A 29 9.54 -12.99 7.59
C ARG A 29 8.11 -13.32 8.04
N SER A 30 7.94 -14.29 8.93
CA SER A 30 6.63 -14.77 9.39
C SER A 30 5.85 -13.71 10.17
N ASP A 31 6.54 -12.85 10.92
CA ASP A 31 5.93 -11.76 11.66
C ASP A 31 5.42 -10.67 10.70
N LEU A 32 6.15 -10.41 9.61
CA LEU A 32 5.75 -9.48 8.56
C LEU A 32 4.54 -9.97 7.73
N PHE A 33 4.41 -11.28 7.53
CA PHE A 33 3.32 -11.89 6.75
C PHE A 33 2.13 -12.40 7.60
N GLY A 34 2.20 -12.26 8.93
CA GLY A 34 1.26 -12.87 9.89
C GLY A 34 -0.08 -12.14 10.06
N ASN A 35 -0.19 -10.87 9.69
CA ASN A 35 -1.44 -10.11 9.85
C ASN A 35 -2.33 -10.21 8.61
N ARG A 36 -2.80 -11.43 8.33
CA ARG A 36 -3.96 -11.62 7.45
C ARG A 36 -5.19 -11.03 8.13
N ALA A 37 -5.58 -9.85 7.64
CA ALA A 37 -6.93 -9.30 7.63
C ALA A 37 -7.83 -9.81 8.77
N ARG A 38 -7.91 -9.03 9.86
CA ARG A 38 -9.11 -9.05 10.70
C ARG A 38 -10.26 -8.67 9.78
N LYS A 39 -10.91 -9.68 9.21
CA LYS A 39 -12.11 -9.57 8.38
C LYS A 39 -13.13 -8.84 9.25
N VAL A 40 -13.33 -7.55 8.99
CA VAL A 40 -14.46 -6.81 9.55
C VAL A 40 -15.69 -7.51 8.98
N GLN A 41 -16.31 -8.35 9.82
CA GLN A 41 -17.57 -8.99 9.55
C GLN A 41 -18.61 -7.87 9.41
N PRO A 42 -19.25 -7.66 8.23
CA PRO A 42 -20.40 -6.78 8.16
C PRO A 42 -21.51 -7.38 9.05
N PRO A 43 -22.32 -6.56 9.74
CA PRO A 43 -23.39 -7.07 10.57
C PRO A 43 -24.35 -7.91 9.74
N ALA A 44 -24.76 -9.04 10.32
CA ALA A 44 -25.71 -9.95 9.72
C ALA A 44 -26.98 -9.19 9.33
N VAL A 45 -27.27 -9.14 8.02
CA VAL A 45 -28.62 -8.86 7.56
C VAL A 45 -29.39 -10.16 7.84
N GLU A 46 -30.22 -10.14 8.86
CA GLU A 46 -31.18 -11.20 9.15
C GLU A 46 -32.07 -11.41 7.93
N THR A 47 -31.79 -12.48 7.18
CA THR A 47 -32.65 -12.97 6.11
C THR A 47 -33.89 -13.59 6.74
N PHE A 48 -34.99 -12.84 6.78
CA PHE A 48 -36.31 -13.41 7.02
C PHE A 48 -36.63 -14.42 5.90
N PRO A 49 -37.01 -15.68 6.19
CA PRO A 49 -37.40 -16.61 5.16
C PRO A 49 -38.79 -16.24 4.64
N SER A 50 -38.85 -15.78 3.38
CA SER A 50 -40.10 -15.64 2.63
C SER A 50 -40.56 -17.01 2.12
N SER A 51 -41.68 -17.50 2.64
CA SER A 51 -42.41 -18.63 2.04
C SER A 51 -42.96 -18.26 0.65
N PRO A 52 -42.91 -19.16 -0.34
CA PRO A 52 -43.52 -18.92 -1.64
C PRO A 52 -45.00 -19.34 -1.64
N LEU A 53 -45.88 -18.47 -2.17
CA LEU A 53 -47.20 -18.85 -2.68
C LEU A 53 -47.28 -18.56 -4.19
N PRO A 54 -47.99 -19.39 -4.98
CA PRO A 54 -47.78 -19.49 -6.41
C PRO A 54 -48.64 -18.53 -7.25
N ALA A 55 -48.01 -18.11 -8.35
CA ALA A 55 -48.53 -17.70 -9.66
C ALA A 55 -50.05 -17.57 -9.84
N ARG A 56 -50.49 -16.36 -10.23
CA ARG A 56 -51.63 -16.20 -11.15
C ARG A 56 -51.47 -14.99 -12.08
N ALA A 57 -51.16 -15.33 -13.33
CA ALA A 57 -51.62 -14.77 -14.60
C ALA A 57 -51.86 -13.24 -14.75
N ALA A 58 -51.07 -12.62 -15.63
CA ALA A 58 -51.60 -11.69 -16.65
C ALA A 58 -50.64 -11.61 -17.86
N THR A 59 -51.23 -11.74 -19.04
CA THR A 59 -50.61 -11.78 -20.39
C THR A 59 -50.44 -10.35 -20.96
N PRO A 60 -50.11 -10.14 -22.26
CA PRO A 60 -48.82 -9.70 -22.80
C PRO A 60 -48.70 -8.20 -23.17
N ALA A 61 -47.51 -7.83 -23.65
CA ALA A 61 -46.94 -6.52 -24.07
C ALA A 61 -47.84 -5.54 -24.87
N PRO A 62 -47.43 -4.25 -24.93
CA PRO A 62 -46.78 -3.79 -26.17
C PRO A 62 -45.58 -2.84 -25.98
N VAL A 63 -44.56 -3.08 -26.82
CA VAL A 63 -43.66 -2.13 -27.52
C VAL A 63 -43.33 -0.79 -26.85
N ALA A 64 -42.09 -0.66 -26.38
CA ALA A 64 -41.30 0.57 -26.48
C ALA A 64 -39.81 0.25 -26.63
N THR A 65 -39.27 0.70 -27.77
CA THR A 65 -37.90 0.96 -28.23
C THR A 65 -36.75 0.89 -27.20
N PRO A 66 -35.54 0.42 -27.58
CA PRO A 66 -34.39 0.35 -26.69
C PRO A 66 -33.92 1.76 -26.32
N ALA A 67 -34.03 2.12 -25.05
CA ALA A 67 -33.31 3.27 -24.53
C ALA A 67 -31.82 2.91 -24.46
N PRO A 68 -30.91 3.70 -25.07
CA PRO A 68 -29.50 3.61 -24.73
C PRO A 68 -29.40 4.08 -23.28
N GLN A 69 -29.28 3.15 -22.33
CA GLN A 69 -28.98 3.51 -20.95
C GLN A 69 -27.58 4.10 -20.92
N ARG A 70 -27.58 5.44 -21.05
CA ARG A 70 -26.67 6.40 -20.44
C ARG A 70 -25.29 5.80 -20.20
N SER A 71 -24.40 6.08 -21.14
CA SER A 71 -23.05 6.54 -20.80
C SER A 71 -23.16 7.41 -19.55
N GLN A 72 -22.89 6.80 -18.40
CA GLN A 72 -22.62 7.56 -17.20
C GLN A 72 -21.41 8.41 -17.57
N PRO A 73 -21.49 9.75 -17.50
CA PRO A 73 -20.27 10.52 -17.38
C PRO A 73 -19.65 10.00 -16.08
N HIS A 74 -18.56 9.24 -16.18
CA HIS A 74 -17.70 9.00 -15.03
C HIS A 74 -17.47 10.37 -14.41
N ALA A 75 -17.94 10.53 -13.18
CA ALA A 75 -17.79 11.77 -12.45
C ALA A 75 -16.33 12.19 -12.53
N THR A 76 -16.09 13.36 -13.09
CA THR A 76 -14.79 13.98 -13.23
C THR A 76 -13.99 13.87 -11.92
N ALA A 77 -12.89 13.14 -12.00
CA ALA A 77 -11.60 13.37 -11.34
C ALA A 77 -11.65 13.93 -9.90
N ALA A 78 -11.72 13.02 -8.92
CA ALA A 78 -11.30 13.31 -7.56
C ALA A 78 -9.80 13.03 -7.33
N THR A 79 -8.97 13.11 -8.38
CA THR A 79 -7.53 12.85 -8.29
C THR A 79 -6.86 13.91 -7.41
N PRO A 80 -6.05 13.52 -6.41
CA PRO A 80 -5.26 14.45 -5.61
C PRO A 80 -4.39 15.35 -6.50
N ARG A 81 -4.42 16.65 -6.20
CA ARG A 81 -3.67 17.68 -6.94
C ARG A 81 -2.56 18.32 -6.13
N ARG A 82 -2.62 18.22 -4.79
CA ARG A 82 -1.63 18.81 -3.90
C ARG A 82 -1.06 17.80 -2.92
N LEU A 83 0.22 17.93 -2.65
CA LEU A 83 0.95 17.20 -1.62
C LEU A 83 1.30 18.19 -0.53
N VAL A 84 0.87 17.91 0.70
CA VAL A 84 1.10 18.78 1.86
C VAL A 84 2.01 18.04 2.82
N ILE A 85 3.12 18.67 3.21
CA ILE A 85 4.00 18.13 4.24
C ILE A 85 3.38 18.39 5.61
N THR A 86 2.99 17.33 6.31
CA THR A 86 2.31 17.38 7.62
C THR A 86 3.27 17.27 8.79
N ALA A 87 4.47 16.73 8.59
CA ALA A 87 5.50 16.70 9.61
C ALA A 87 6.91 16.69 8.99
N GLY A 88 7.87 17.22 9.74
CA GLY A 88 9.30 17.22 9.38
C GLY A 88 9.86 18.63 9.15
N PRO A 89 11.08 18.76 8.61
CA PRO A 89 11.79 20.04 8.51
C PRO A 89 11.13 21.06 7.56
N ARG A 90 10.14 20.63 6.77
CA ARG A 90 9.39 21.46 5.82
C ARG A 90 7.89 21.37 6.03
N GLU A 91 7.45 21.14 7.27
CA GLU A 91 6.03 21.15 7.64
C GLU A 91 5.32 22.41 7.12
N GLY A 92 4.12 22.23 6.56
CA GLY A 92 3.30 23.29 5.97
C GLY A 92 3.65 23.64 4.52
N LEU A 93 4.67 23.02 3.92
CA LEU A 93 4.94 23.17 2.49
C LEU A 93 3.88 22.42 1.67
N GLU A 94 3.23 23.12 0.75
CA GLU A 94 2.34 22.54 -0.25
C GLU A 94 3.04 22.55 -1.62
N ILE A 95 2.95 21.43 -2.34
CA ILE A 95 3.51 21.29 -3.69
C ILE A 95 2.42 20.70 -4.59
N ASP A 96 2.30 21.25 -5.81
CA ASP A 96 1.42 20.69 -6.82
C ASP A 96 1.95 19.34 -7.31
N LEU A 97 1.07 18.33 -7.38
CA LEU A 97 1.46 17.05 -7.94
C LEU A 97 1.59 17.17 -9.47
N PRO A 98 2.65 16.59 -10.05
CA PRO A 98 2.81 16.51 -11.49
C PRO A 98 1.75 15.59 -12.12
N SER A 99 1.61 15.64 -13.45
CA SER A 99 0.56 14.90 -14.16
C SER A 99 0.76 13.39 -14.26
N GLU A 100 1.98 12.88 -14.06
CA GLU A 100 2.30 11.46 -14.31
C GLU A 100 3.03 10.78 -13.13
N GLN A 101 4.14 11.35 -12.68
CA GLN A 101 4.96 10.76 -11.62
C GLN A 101 5.73 11.79 -10.81
N LEU A 102 5.96 11.49 -9.53
CA LEU A 102 6.77 12.27 -8.61
C LEU A 102 7.77 11.36 -7.91
N THR A 103 9.07 11.60 -8.13
CA THR A 103 10.13 10.90 -7.39
C THR A 103 10.41 11.64 -6.10
N ILE A 104 10.58 10.89 -5.01
CA ILE A 104 10.84 11.39 -3.66
C ILE A 104 12.16 10.82 -3.17
N GLY A 105 13.04 11.69 -2.66
CA GLY A 105 14.34 11.25 -2.18
C GLY A 105 15.26 12.41 -1.80
N ARG A 106 16.49 12.04 -1.44
CA ARG A 106 17.53 13.00 -1.06
C ARG A 106 18.21 13.67 -2.26
N SER A 107 18.16 13.04 -3.44
CA SER A 107 18.74 13.61 -4.66
C SER A 107 18.07 14.93 -5.02
N SER A 108 18.85 15.91 -5.46
CA SER A 108 18.36 17.16 -6.05
C SER A 108 17.57 16.95 -7.34
N GLU A 109 17.66 15.77 -7.95
CA GLU A 109 16.88 15.38 -9.13
C GLU A 109 15.49 14.84 -8.78
N SER A 110 15.20 14.63 -7.49
CA SER A 110 13.87 14.21 -7.04
C SER A 110 12.90 15.39 -7.12
N GLY A 111 11.65 15.14 -7.55
CA GLY A 111 10.62 16.17 -7.56
C GLY A 111 10.27 16.66 -6.15
N LEU A 112 10.30 15.75 -5.17
CA LEU A 112 10.26 16.10 -3.75
C LEU A 112 11.62 15.77 -3.12
N VAL A 113 12.39 16.82 -2.83
CA VAL A 113 13.71 16.70 -2.19
C VAL A 113 13.57 16.73 -0.67
N ILE A 114 13.87 15.61 -0.03
CA ILE A 114 13.92 15.45 1.43
C ILE A 114 15.39 15.37 1.86
N ARG A 115 15.89 16.42 2.50
CA ARG A 115 17.28 16.51 2.97
C ARG A 115 17.40 15.96 4.40
N ASP A 116 17.27 14.66 4.54
CA ASP A 116 17.54 13.98 5.80
C ASP A 116 18.44 12.74 5.59
N ASP A 117 19.05 12.27 6.68
CA ASP A 117 19.95 11.10 6.67
C ASP A 117 19.20 9.77 6.60
N TYR A 118 17.90 9.78 6.88
CA TYR A 118 17.03 8.59 6.83
C TYR A 118 16.39 8.36 5.45
N THR A 119 16.61 9.27 4.51
CA THR A 119 16.07 9.22 3.15
C THR A 119 17.15 8.84 2.16
N SER A 120 16.83 7.88 1.30
CA SER A 120 17.73 7.39 0.26
C SER A 120 17.76 8.36 -0.92
N THR A 121 18.82 8.30 -1.75
CA THR A 121 18.97 9.19 -2.92
C THR A 121 17.74 9.17 -3.83
N HIS A 122 17.24 7.96 -4.13
CA HIS A 122 15.93 7.70 -4.73
C HIS A 122 15.19 6.78 -3.76
N HIS A 123 14.27 7.31 -2.94
CA HIS A 123 13.68 6.56 -1.84
C HIS A 123 12.34 5.95 -2.24
N ALA A 124 11.46 6.75 -2.81
CA ALA A 124 10.16 6.31 -3.28
C ALA A 124 9.76 7.03 -4.55
N ARG A 125 8.78 6.47 -5.25
CA ARG A 125 8.11 7.11 -6.37
C ARG A 125 6.61 7.03 -6.18
N LEU A 126 5.96 8.16 -6.40
CA LEU A 126 4.52 8.26 -6.54
C LEU A 126 4.18 8.28 -8.03
N MET A 127 3.28 7.42 -8.47
CA MET A 127 2.88 7.28 -9.87
C MET A 127 1.36 7.37 -9.97
N LEU A 128 0.85 8.04 -11.00
CA LEU A 128 -0.57 8.09 -11.27
C LEU A 128 -0.96 6.87 -12.13
N TRP A 129 -1.82 6.00 -11.59
CA TRP A 129 -2.31 4.79 -12.25
C TRP A 129 -3.83 4.73 -12.16
N ASN A 130 -4.54 4.64 -13.29
CA ASN A 130 -6.02 4.61 -13.32
C ASN A 130 -6.67 5.73 -12.48
N GLU A 131 -6.15 6.96 -12.58
CA GLU A 131 -6.62 8.14 -11.82
C GLU A 131 -6.37 8.10 -10.29
N GLU A 132 -5.69 7.06 -9.79
CA GLU A 132 -5.27 6.90 -8.40
C GLU A 132 -3.75 7.06 -8.26
N TRP A 133 -3.30 7.71 -7.18
CA TRP A 133 -1.88 7.78 -6.88
C TRP A 133 -1.42 6.51 -6.19
N VAL A 134 -0.31 5.94 -6.66
CA VAL A 134 0.30 4.72 -6.14
C VAL A 134 1.71 5.04 -5.67
N ILE A 135 2.03 4.71 -4.43
CA ILE A 135 3.37 4.82 -3.87
C ILE A 135 4.12 3.50 -4.05
N GLN A 136 5.36 3.60 -4.53
CA GLN A 136 6.29 2.49 -4.65
C GLN A 136 7.60 2.85 -3.95
N ASP A 137 8.04 1.99 -3.04
CA ASP A 137 9.36 2.07 -2.44
C ASP A 137 10.42 1.60 -3.46
N LEU A 138 11.52 2.35 -3.60
CA LEU A 138 12.61 2.08 -4.53
C LEU A 138 13.78 1.37 -3.83
N ASP A 139 13.46 0.34 -3.03
CA ASP A 139 14.41 -0.41 -2.21
C ASP A 139 15.18 0.49 -1.23
N SER A 140 14.42 1.31 -0.50
CA SER A 140 15.00 2.26 0.42
C SER A 140 15.50 1.60 1.70
N THR A 141 16.56 2.16 2.29
CA THR A 141 17.21 1.58 3.48
C THR A 141 16.28 1.53 4.70
N ASN A 142 15.52 2.60 4.95
CA ASN A 142 14.60 2.69 6.10
C ASN A 142 13.16 2.29 5.75
N GLY A 143 12.83 2.23 4.45
CA GLY A 143 11.47 1.94 3.98
C GLY A 143 10.57 3.17 3.93
N THR A 144 9.55 3.06 3.08
CA THR A 144 8.42 3.98 3.00
C THR A 144 7.24 3.44 3.82
N PHE A 145 6.52 4.30 4.55
CA PHE A 145 5.36 3.91 5.35
C PHE A 145 4.10 4.66 4.90
N LEU A 146 2.97 3.97 4.82
CA LEU A 146 1.64 4.53 4.54
C LEU A 146 0.74 4.23 5.74
N ASP A 147 0.25 5.27 6.41
CA ASP A 147 -0.55 5.20 7.64
C ASP A 147 0.08 4.29 8.72
N GLY A 148 1.42 4.32 8.80
CA GLY A 148 2.21 3.50 9.73
C GLY A 148 2.52 2.08 9.24
N SER A 149 1.96 1.63 8.11
CA SER A 149 2.27 0.34 7.50
C SER A 149 3.38 0.46 6.46
N ARG A 150 4.40 -0.41 6.50
CA ARG A 150 5.50 -0.39 5.53
C ARG A 150 5.02 -0.80 4.14
N VAL A 151 5.36 0.02 3.14
CA VAL A 151 5.08 -0.25 1.73
C VAL A 151 6.13 -1.22 1.19
N THR A 152 5.69 -2.39 0.73
CA THR A 152 6.57 -3.41 0.10
C THR A 152 6.24 -3.69 -1.35
N LEU A 153 5.00 -3.38 -1.76
CA LEU A 153 4.50 -3.46 -3.13
C LEU A 153 3.91 -2.10 -3.51
N PRO A 154 3.79 -1.78 -4.82
CA PRO A 154 3.07 -0.60 -5.25
C PRO A 154 1.67 -0.55 -4.62
N THR A 155 1.43 0.45 -3.77
CA THR A 155 0.23 0.55 -2.94
C THR A 155 -0.51 1.86 -3.26
N PRO A 156 -1.84 1.82 -3.48
CA PRO A 156 -2.62 3.04 -3.70
C PRO A 156 -2.61 3.93 -2.44
N VAL A 157 -2.53 5.24 -2.64
CA VAL A 157 -2.48 6.28 -1.61
C VAL A 157 -3.80 7.06 -1.66
N PRO A 158 -4.75 6.78 -0.76
CA PRO A 158 -6.00 7.52 -0.68
C PRO A 158 -5.77 8.99 -0.30
N LEU A 159 -6.73 9.86 -0.64
CA LEU A 159 -6.76 11.24 -0.16
C LEU A 159 -6.75 11.29 1.37
N GLY A 160 -5.90 12.14 1.94
CA GLY A 160 -5.75 12.32 3.39
C GLY A 160 -5.00 11.20 4.11
N SER A 161 -4.48 10.19 3.39
CA SER A 161 -3.56 9.22 3.98
C SER A 161 -2.18 9.84 4.22
N THR A 162 -1.53 9.43 5.30
CA THR A 162 -0.22 9.94 5.69
C THR A 162 0.87 9.00 5.20
N VAL A 163 1.71 9.48 4.29
CA VAL A 163 2.93 8.79 3.86
C VAL A 163 4.11 9.34 4.62
N THR A 164 4.91 8.47 5.23
CA THR A 164 6.12 8.83 5.97
C THR A 164 7.35 8.24 5.29
N ILE A 165 8.32 9.11 5.03
CA ILE A 165 9.62 8.81 4.42
C ILE A 165 10.69 9.48 5.27
N GLY A 166 11.59 8.68 5.84
CA GLY A 166 12.62 9.19 6.74
C GLY A 166 12.01 9.92 7.93
N THR A 167 12.28 11.23 8.01
CA THR A 167 11.75 12.12 9.08
C THR A 167 10.58 13.00 8.63
N THR A 168 10.15 12.84 7.37
CA THR A 168 9.13 13.68 6.75
C THR A 168 7.86 12.89 6.53
N SER A 169 6.72 13.46 6.94
CA SER A 169 5.39 12.93 6.64
C SER A 169 4.65 13.90 5.73
N PHE A 170 3.93 13.37 4.76
CA PHE A 170 3.11 14.14 3.85
C PHE A 170 1.79 13.44 3.57
N GLU A 171 0.83 14.20 3.10
CA GLU A 171 -0.49 13.69 2.71
C GLU A 171 -0.91 14.24 1.35
N LEU A 172 -1.78 13.50 0.67
CA LEU A 172 -2.36 13.90 -0.60
C LEU A 172 -3.70 14.63 -0.37
N ARG A 173 -3.81 15.85 -0.91
CA ARG A 173 -5.00 16.72 -0.83
C ARG A 173 -5.49 17.12 -2.23
N ARG A 174 -6.69 17.69 -2.27
CA ARG A 174 -7.29 18.28 -3.48
C ARG A 174 -6.90 19.73 -3.70
#